data_AF-A0A833YAY0-F1
#
_entry.id   AF-A0A833YAY0-F1
#
_cell.length_a   1.000
_cell.length_b   1.000
_cell.length_c   1.000
_cell.angle_alpha   90.00
_cell.angle_beta   90.00
_cell.angle_gamma   90.00
#
_symmetry.space_group_name_H-M   'P 1'
#
loop_
_entity.id
_entity.type
_entity.pdbx_description
1 polymer ?
#
loop_
_entity_poly.entity_id
_entity_poly.type
_entity_poly.pdbx_seq_one_letter_code
_entity_poly.pdbx_strand_id
1 'polypeptide(L)'
;MRDEAYETNDIFLVAAKVISSTILRYRKLKATRLKENDKCATPNVSDHSDISLLLEAWKPISMGHKRRWWDCVALPDDVDSSDESAFRMQIRELAFTSLQLLKAAIFDKECEPLFSLETYGHIIGMFELNNLDLVVASPVEDYFLYIDDLPYTEKQEAEQVTQPFLDALGDDYSVCCQGTGFFPLQSCMNHSCCPNAKAFKREEDRDGQATLIALGPISKGEEVTISYVDEDLPFEERQALLADYGFKCKCPKCLQEET
;
A
#
# COMPACT_ATOMS: atom_id res chain seq x y z
N MET A 1 -23.03 -19.42 -0.88
CA MET A 1 -22.30 -20.15 -1.96
C MET A 1 -22.47 -19.53 -3.35
N ARG A 2 -23.24 -18.44 -3.47
CA ARG A 2 -23.01 -17.31 -4.38
C ARG A 2 -22.86 -16.11 -3.46
N ASP A 3 -21.95 -15.19 -3.76
CA ASP A 3 -21.75 -13.85 -3.13
C ASP A 3 -20.50 -13.64 -2.24
N GLU A 4 -19.75 -14.66 -1.80
CA GLU A 4 -18.51 -14.45 -0.99
C GLU A 4 -17.21 -14.71 -1.77
N ALA A 5 -17.29 -15.03 -3.07
CA ALA A 5 -16.15 -15.47 -3.89
C ALA A 5 -15.73 -14.46 -4.99
N TYR A 6 -16.25 -13.22 -4.96
CA TYR A 6 -15.93 -12.19 -5.95
C TYR A 6 -14.93 -11.13 -5.48
N GLU A 7 -14.60 -11.03 -4.20
CA GLU A 7 -13.50 -10.17 -3.75
C GLU A 7 -12.27 -11.03 -3.49
N THR A 8 -11.54 -11.34 -4.57
CA THR A 8 -10.14 -11.73 -4.46
C THR A 8 -9.49 -10.73 -3.52
N ASN A 9 -9.00 -11.15 -2.36
CA ASN A 9 -8.28 -10.22 -1.50
C ASN A 9 -7.08 -9.71 -2.32
N ASP A 10 -7.20 -8.47 -2.81
CA ASP A 10 -6.26 -7.85 -3.75
C ASP A 10 -4.84 -7.84 -3.20
N ILE A 11 -4.70 -8.01 -1.88
CA ILE A 11 -3.43 -8.18 -1.18
C ILE A 11 -2.59 -9.32 -1.75
N PHE A 12 -3.19 -10.42 -2.22
CA PHE A 12 -2.45 -11.53 -2.82
C PHE A 12 -1.89 -11.14 -4.19
N LEU A 13 -2.63 -10.35 -4.96
CA LEU A 13 -2.17 -9.81 -6.24
C LEU A 13 -1.04 -8.80 -6.01
N VAL A 14 -1.15 -7.95 -4.99
CA VAL A 14 -0.08 -7.03 -4.58
C VAL A 14 1.18 -7.81 -4.19
N ALA A 15 1.04 -8.84 -3.36
CA ALA A 15 2.17 -9.68 -2.95
C ALA A 15 2.82 -10.40 -4.14
N ALA A 16 2.02 -10.91 -5.08
CA ALA A 16 2.50 -11.51 -6.32
C ALA A 16 3.25 -10.50 -7.21
N LYS A 17 2.73 -9.27 -7.36
CA LYS A 17 3.40 -8.18 -8.09
C LYS A 17 4.74 -7.82 -7.43
N VAL A 18 4.79 -7.77 -6.11
CA VAL A 18 6.01 -7.52 -5.34
C VAL A 18 7.07 -8.59 -5.60
N ILE A 19 6.73 -9.87 -5.49
CA ILE A 19 7.66 -10.97 -5.74
C ILE A 19 8.13 -10.93 -7.20
N SER A 20 7.20 -10.80 -8.14
CA SER A 20 7.50 -10.75 -9.58
C SER A 20 8.42 -9.58 -9.94
N SER A 21 8.14 -8.39 -9.41
CA SER A 21 8.95 -7.19 -9.68
C SER A 21 10.35 -7.29 -9.07
N THR A 22 10.47 -7.90 -7.88
CA THR A 22 11.75 -8.21 -7.23
C THR A 22 12.56 -9.20 -8.06
N ILE A 23 11.97 -10.30 -8.52
CA ILE A 23 12.62 -11.29 -9.40
C ILE A 23 13.11 -10.63 -10.69
N LEU A 24 12.28 -9.81 -11.33
CA LEU A 24 12.65 -9.11 -12.55
C LEU A 24 13.83 -8.16 -12.33
N ARG A 25 13.84 -7.43 -11.22
CA ARG A 25 14.94 -6.52 -10.84
C ARG A 25 16.22 -7.30 -10.53
N TYR A 26 16.12 -8.40 -9.79
CA TYR A 26 17.25 -9.30 -9.52
C TYR A 26 17.89 -9.79 -10.82
N ARG A 27 17.09 -10.32 -11.76
CA ARG A 27 17.58 -10.79 -13.07
C ARG A 27 18.27 -9.69 -13.87
N LYS A 28 17.74 -8.46 -13.86
CA LYS A 28 18.37 -7.29 -14.51
C LYS A 28 19.71 -6.92 -13.88
N LEU A 29 19.78 -6.89 -12.55
CA LEU A 29 21.01 -6.58 -11.81
C LEU A 29 22.09 -7.65 -12.08
N LYS A 30 21.70 -8.94 -12.03
CA LYS A 30 22.60 -10.06 -12.33
C LYS A 30 23.13 -10.01 -13.77
N ALA A 31 22.25 -9.78 -14.75
CA ALA A 31 22.66 -9.65 -16.15
C ALA A 31 23.62 -8.47 -16.38
N THR A 32 23.45 -7.36 -15.65
CA THR A 32 24.36 -6.20 -15.72
C THR A 32 25.73 -6.56 -15.15
N ARG A 33 25.77 -7.20 -13.99
CA ARG A 33 27.02 -7.62 -13.34
C ARG A 33 27.81 -8.64 -14.16
N LEU A 34 27.15 -9.58 -14.82
CA LEU A 34 27.83 -10.54 -15.72
C LEU A 34 28.49 -9.83 -16.90
N LYS A 35 27.80 -8.85 -17.52
CA LYS A 35 28.37 -8.03 -18.60
C LYS A 35 29.57 -7.18 -18.16
N GLU A 36 29.65 -6.81 -16.89
CA GLU A 36 30.78 -6.07 -16.31
C GLU A 36 31.96 -7.00 -16.00
N ASN A 37 31.69 -8.21 -15.49
CA ASN A 37 32.72 -9.21 -15.21
C ASN A 37 33.36 -9.78 -16.49
N ASP A 38 32.61 -9.94 -17.59
CA ASP A 38 33.20 -10.34 -18.89
C ASP A 38 34.20 -9.32 -19.44
N LYS A 39 34.16 -8.06 -18.96
CA LYS A 39 35.13 -7.01 -19.31
C LYS A 39 36.34 -6.96 -18.37
N CYS A 40 36.25 -7.55 -17.18
CA CYS A 40 37.29 -7.52 -16.15
C CYS A 40 37.61 -8.96 -15.73
N ALA A 41 38.64 -9.56 -16.33
CA ALA A 41 39.00 -10.96 -16.18
C ALA A 41 39.43 -11.32 -14.74
N THR A 42 38.47 -11.53 -13.84
CA THR A 42 38.69 -12.16 -12.53
C THR A 42 37.49 -13.06 -12.20
N PRO A 43 37.65 -14.39 -12.23
CA PRO A 43 36.60 -15.30 -11.81
C PRO A 43 36.77 -15.60 -10.33
N ASN A 44 35.89 -15.06 -9.49
CA ASN A 44 35.53 -15.67 -8.21
C ASN A 44 34.31 -14.93 -7.65
N VAL A 45 33.13 -15.48 -7.90
CA VAL A 45 31.88 -14.94 -7.38
C VAL A 45 31.17 -16.07 -6.65
N SER A 46 31.21 -16.02 -5.32
CA SER A 46 30.60 -16.98 -4.41
C SER A 46 29.11 -16.70 -4.21
N ASP A 47 28.42 -17.66 -3.60
CA ASP A 47 26.98 -17.66 -3.23
C ASP A 47 26.53 -16.38 -2.49
N HIS A 48 27.44 -15.72 -1.74
CA HIS A 48 27.19 -14.44 -1.07
C HIS A 48 26.84 -13.29 -2.02
N SER A 49 27.25 -13.39 -3.28
CA SER A 49 27.00 -12.36 -4.28
C SER A 49 25.55 -12.31 -4.75
N ASP A 50 24.86 -13.45 -4.80
CA ASP A 50 23.49 -13.57 -5.32
C ASP A 50 22.48 -13.07 -4.29
N ILE A 51 22.69 -13.38 -3.00
CA ILE A 51 21.88 -12.83 -1.91
C ILE A 51 22.00 -11.30 -1.86
N SER A 52 23.21 -10.74 -2.05
CA SER A 52 23.41 -9.29 -2.07
C SER A 52 22.64 -8.61 -3.21
N LEU A 53 22.61 -9.22 -4.40
CA LEU A 53 21.82 -8.71 -5.52
C LEU A 53 20.31 -8.81 -5.25
N LEU A 54 19.87 -9.88 -4.61
CA LEU A 54 18.46 -10.06 -4.23
C LEU A 54 18.02 -9.02 -3.20
N LEU A 55 18.87 -8.70 -2.22
CA LEU A 55 18.61 -7.62 -1.25
C LEU A 55 18.54 -6.24 -1.93
N GLU A 56 19.41 -5.96 -2.91
CA GLU A 56 19.34 -4.71 -3.69
C GLU A 56 18.11 -4.67 -4.61
N ALA A 57 17.65 -5.83 -5.09
CA ALA A 57 16.38 -5.94 -5.80
C ALA A 57 15.17 -5.67 -4.89
N TRP A 58 15.24 -6.09 -3.63
CA TRP A 58 14.19 -5.91 -2.62
C TRP A 58 14.10 -4.47 -2.06
N LYS A 59 15.18 -3.69 -2.16
CA LYS A 59 15.30 -2.34 -1.58
C LYS A 59 14.10 -1.40 -1.77
N PRO A 60 13.40 -1.35 -2.92
CA PRO A 60 12.23 -0.46 -3.09
C PRO A 60 11.10 -0.71 -2.07
N ILE A 61 11.02 -1.93 -1.54
CA ILE A 61 10.02 -2.40 -0.58
C ILE A 61 10.69 -2.88 0.72
N SER A 62 11.92 -2.43 0.98
CA SER A 62 12.61 -2.77 2.23
C SER A 62 12.10 -1.97 3.41
N MET A 63 11.38 -0.87 3.17
CA MET A 63 10.84 0.04 4.17
C MET A 63 9.40 -0.33 4.55
N GLY A 64 8.86 0.27 5.61
CA GLY A 64 7.51 0.01 6.13
C GLY A 64 7.51 -0.92 7.35
N HIS A 65 6.47 -0.82 8.17
CA HIS A 65 6.28 -1.72 9.31
C HIS A 65 5.96 -3.13 8.83
N LYS A 66 6.72 -4.13 9.27
CA LYS A 66 6.58 -5.52 8.81
C LYS A 66 6.15 -6.40 9.96
N ARG A 67 4.92 -6.89 9.89
CA ARG A 67 4.43 -8.02 10.65
C ARG A 67 3.85 -9.05 9.70
N ARG A 68 3.76 -10.28 10.17
CA ARG A 68 3.08 -11.32 9.40
C ARG A 68 1.60 -11.01 9.44
N TRP A 69 0.95 -11.07 8.29
CA TRP A 69 -0.46 -10.73 8.16
C TRP A 69 -1.35 -11.37 9.23
N TRP A 70 -1.21 -12.69 9.42
CA TRP A 70 -1.99 -13.39 10.44
C TRP A 70 -1.67 -12.94 11.88
N ASP A 71 -0.53 -12.32 12.16
CA ASP A 71 -0.24 -11.80 13.51
C ASP A 71 -0.79 -10.39 13.75
N CYS A 72 -1.16 -9.65 12.70
CA CYS A 72 -1.45 -8.22 12.79
C CYS A 72 -2.78 -7.76 12.23
N VAL A 73 -3.44 -8.56 11.39
CA VAL A 73 -4.77 -8.20 10.87
C VAL A 73 -5.76 -8.04 12.03
N ALA A 74 -6.63 -7.03 11.97
CA ALA A 74 -7.69 -6.86 12.95
C ALA A 74 -8.61 -8.09 12.99
N LEU A 75 -9.19 -8.39 14.14
CA LEU A 75 -10.27 -9.37 14.22
C LEU A 75 -11.54 -8.73 13.66
N PRO A 76 -12.26 -9.39 12.74
CA PRO A 76 -13.58 -8.95 12.33
C PRO A 76 -14.53 -8.84 13.53
N ASP A 77 -15.48 -7.90 13.47
CA ASP A 77 -16.45 -7.66 14.55
C ASP A 77 -17.31 -8.89 14.89
N ASP A 78 -17.47 -9.81 13.94
CA ASP A 78 -18.23 -11.06 14.07
C ASP A 78 -17.41 -12.24 14.63
N VAL A 79 -16.10 -12.06 14.87
CA VAL A 79 -15.23 -13.08 15.45
C VAL A 79 -15.05 -12.83 16.96
N ASP A 80 -15.54 -13.76 17.78
CA ASP A 80 -15.32 -13.72 19.22
C ASP A 80 -13.82 -13.90 19.55
N SER A 81 -13.34 -13.18 20.57
CA SER A 81 -11.96 -13.29 21.06
C SER A 81 -11.52 -14.73 21.39
N SER A 82 -12.45 -15.61 21.77
CA SER A 82 -12.19 -17.02 22.02
C SER A 82 -11.87 -17.83 20.75
N ASP A 83 -12.31 -17.35 19.59
CA ASP A 83 -12.09 -17.96 18.27
C ASP A 83 -10.89 -17.34 17.53
N GLU A 84 -10.20 -16.36 18.12
CA GLU A 84 -9.05 -15.68 17.49
C GLU A 84 -8.02 -16.68 16.95
N SER A 85 -7.61 -17.67 17.75
CA SER A 85 -6.61 -18.66 17.31
C SER A 85 -7.04 -19.41 16.04
N ALA A 86 -8.32 -19.75 15.93
CA ALA A 86 -8.87 -20.43 14.76
C ALA A 86 -8.87 -19.51 13.53
N PHE A 87 -9.30 -18.25 13.70
CA PHE A 87 -9.27 -17.24 12.64
C PHE A 87 -7.85 -16.99 12.11
N ARG A 88 -6.88 -16.80 13.02
CA ARG A 88 -5.46 -16.59 12.71
C ARG A 88 -4.89 -17.76 11.90
N MET A 89 -5.28 -18.99 12.26
CA MET A 89 -4.88 -20.20 11.54
C MET A 89 -5.50 -20.27 10.13
N GLN A 90 -6.76 -19.90 9.97
CA GLN A 90 -7.43 -19.87 8.66
C GLN A 90 -6.77 -18.87 7.71
N ILE A 91 -6.47 -17.66 8.17
CA ILE A 91 -5.78 -16.63 7.37
C ILE A 91 -4.38 -17.09 6.97
N ARG A 92 -3.65 -17.73 7.88
CA ARG A 92 -2.33 -18.31 7.58
C ARG A 92 -2.42 -19.41 6.51
N GLU A 93 -3.43 -20.27 6.57
CA GLU A 93 -3.65 -21.33 5.58
C GLU A 93 -4.04 -20.76 4.21
N LEU A 94 -4.82 -19.68 4.19
CA LEU A 94 -5.15 -18.95 2.97
C LEU A 94 -3.89 -18.36 2.31
N ALA A 95 -3.03 -17.72 3.09
CA ALA A 95 -1.74 -17.22 2.61
C ALA A 95 -0.84 -18.34 2.09
N PHE A 96 -0.83 -19.50 2.76
CA PHE A 96 -0.11 -20.68 2.30
C PHE A 96 -0.62 -21.19 0.96
N THR A 97 -1.94 -21.34 0.80
CA THR A 97 -2.57 -21.79 -0.44
C THR A 97 -2.24 -20.85 -1.60
N SER A 98 -2.40 -19.53 -1.38
CA SER A 98 -2.05 -18.51 -2.37
C SER A 98 -0.57 -18.56 -2.77
N LEU A 99 0.33 -18.73 -1.79
CA LEU A 99 1.76 -18.91 -2.06
C LEU A 99 2.05 -20.16 -2.89
N GLN A 100 1.38 -21.29 -2.65
CA GLN A 100 1.59 -22.50 -3.47
C GLN A 100 1.18 -22.27 -4.92
N LEU A 101 0.06 -21.57 -5.15
CA LEU A 101 -0.39 -21.20 -6.50
C LEU A 101 0.63 -20.28 -7.19
N LEU A 102 1.15 -19.28 -6.47
CA LEU A 102 2.18 -18.38 -6.99
C LEU A 102 3.48 -19.13 -7.32
N LYS A 103 3.91 -20.05 -6.46
CA LYS A 103 5.08 -20.91 -6.72
C LYS A 103 4.88 -21.75 -7.98
N ALA A 104 3.72 -22.36 -8.16
CA ALA A 104 3.42 -23.14 -9.36
C ALA A 104 3.51 -22.30 -10.65
N ALA A 105 3.21 -20.99 -10.57
CA ALA A 105 3.22 -20.10 -11.72
C ALA A 105 4.61 -19.51 -12.05
N ILE A 106 5.36 -19.04 -11.05
CA ILE A 106 6.54 -18.18 -11.27
C ILE A 106 7.77 -18.53 -10.41
N PHE A 107 7.83 -19.71 -9.78
CA PHE A 107 8.95 -20.06 -8.91
C PHE A 107 10.31 -19.94 -9.63
N ASP A 108 11.26 -19.31 -8.93
CA ASP A 108 12.64 -19.14 -9.37
C ASP A 108 13.56 -19.62 -8.25
N LYS A 109 14.41 -20.61 -8.55
CA LYS A 109 15.32 -21.21 -7.58
C LYS A 109 16.32 -20.20 -7.03
N GLU A 110 16.75 -19.23 -7.83
CA GLU A 110 17.71 -18.20 -7.41
C GLU A 110 17.06 -17.16 -6.47
N CYS A 111 15.73 -17.09 -6.49
CA CYS A 111 14.93 -16.22 -5.62
C CYS A 111 14.08 -17.01 -4.61
N GLU A 112 14.45 -18.26 -4.31
CA GLU A 112 13.73 -19.14 -3.39
C GLU A 112 13.35 -18.49 -2.04
N PRO A 113 14.19 -17.64 -1.40
CA PRO A 113 13.84 -16.97 -0.15
C PRO A 113 12.53 -16.16 -0.21
N LEU A 114 12.19 -15.58 -1.37
CA LEU A 114 10.95 -14.83 -1.60
C LEU A 114 9.68 -15.70 -1.51
N PHE A 115 9.83 -17.01 -1.71
CA PHE A 115 8.72 -17.97 -1.73
C PHE A 115 8.59 -18.76 -0.42
N SER A 116 9.08 -18.20 0.69
CA SER A 116 8.80 -18.70 2.03
C SER A 116 7.48 -18.13 2.55
N LEU A 117 6.71 -18.93 3.30
CA LEU A 117 5.45 -18.48 3.91
C LEU A 117 5.69 -17.26 4.81
N GLU A 118 6.80 -17.24 5.54
CA GLU A 118 7.19 -16.11 6.36
C GLU A 118 7.38 -14.84 5.51
N THR A 119 8.17 -14.88 4.43
CA THR A 119 8.37 -13.69 3.58
C THR A 119 7.06 -13.23 2.94
N TYR A 120 6.26 -14.17 2.44
CA TYR A 120 4.96 -13.88 1.84
C TYR A 120 4.01 -13.22 2.85
N GLY A 121 3.93 -13.76 4.07
CA GLY A 121 3.14 -13.19 5.16
C GLY A 121 3.61 -11.80 5.59
N HIS A 122 4.92 -11.53 5.59
CA HIS A 122 5.45 -10.19 5.87
C HIS A 122 5.18 -9.20 4.74
N ILE A 123 5.17 -9.65 3.47
CA ILE A 123 4.76 -8.79 2.35
C ILE A 123 3.31 -8.36 2.55
N ILE A 124 2.41 -9.32 2.74
CA ILE A 124 0.99 -9.06 2.90
C ILE A 124 0.76 -8.13 4.10
N GLY A 125 1.30 -8.47 5.28
CA GLY A 125 1.13 -7.65 6.48
C GLY A 125 1.76 -6.27 6.38
N MET A 126 2.82 -6.10 5.58
CA MET A 126 3.37 -4.78 5.28
C MET A 126 2.37 -3.90 4.51
N PHE A 127 1.65 -4.42 3.53
CA PHE A 127 0.66 -3.61 2.81
C PHE A 127 -0.58 -3.35 3.67
N GLU A 128 -1.02 -4.31 4.48
CA GLU A 128 -2.16 -4.15 5.38
C GLU A 128 -1.93 -3.09 6.47
N LEU A 129 -0.70 -2.94 6.97
CA LEU A 129 -0.39 -2.00 8.06
C LEU A 129 0.13 -0.63 7.57
N ASN A 130 0.34 -0.47 6.27
CA ASN A 130 0.93 0.73 5.69
C ASN A 130 0.17 1.22 4.46
N ASN A 131 -1.03 0.68 4.21
CA ASN A 131 -1.89 1.12 3.13
C ASN A 131 -2.38 2.54 3.40
N LEU A 132 -2.44 3.34 2.33
CA LEU A 132 -3.08 4.64 2.35
C LEU A 132 -4.20 4.63 1.30
N ASP A 133 -5.40 4.98 1.72
CA ASP A 133 -6.51 5.16 0.80
C ASP A 133 -6.24 6.34 -0.12
N LEU A 134 -6.39 6.07 -1.41
CA LEU A 134 -6.24 7.02 -2.49
C LEU A 134 -7.60 7.20 -3.14
N VAL A 135 -7.95 8.46 -3.32
CA VAL A 135 -9.15 8.84 -4.06
C VAL A 135 -8.74 9.93 -5.02
N VAL A 136 -8.72 9.61 -6.31
CA VAL A 136 -8.40 10.53 -7.39
C VAL A 136 -9.70 10.94 -8.07
N ALA A 137 -9.80 12.20 -8.48
CA ALA A 137 -10.92 12.71 -9.26
C ALA A 137 -11.22 11.80 -10.47
N SER A 138 -12.49 11.75 -10.89
CA SER A 138 -12.82 11.01 -12.10
C SER A 138 -12.10 11.65 -13.29
N PRO A 139 -11.47 10.88 -14.19
CA PRO A 139 -10.89 11.44 -15.42
C PRO A 139 -11.92 12.20 -16.29
N VAL A 140 -13.22 11.93 -16.10
CA VAL A 140 -14.31 12.64 -16.80
C VAL A 140 -14.55 14.03 -16.21
N GLU A 141 -14.11 14.30 -14.98
CA GLU A 141 -14.17 15.65 -14.40
C GLU A 141 -13.35 16.65 -15.23
N ASP A 142 -12.18 16.24 -15.74
CA ASP A 142 -11.36 17.06 -16.64
C ASP A 142 -12.11 17.44 -17.92
N TYR A 143 -13.00 16.56 -18.41
CA TYR A 143 -13.87 16.87 -19.54
C TYR A 143 -14.89 17.95 -19.17
N PHE A 144 -15.58 17.85 -18.03
CA PHE A 144 -16.55 18.87 -17.63
C PHE A 144 -15.93 20.23 -17.36
N LEU A 145 -14.78 20.26 -16.66
CA LEU A 145 -14.01 21.48 -16.45
C LEU A 145 -13.63 22.14 -17.77
N TYR A 146 -13.14 21.35 -18.73
CA TYR A 146 -12.80 21.85 -20.06
C TYR A 146 -14.02 22.40 -20.81
N ILE A 147 -15.15 21.69 -20.78
CA ILE A 147 -16.38 22.11 -21.47
C ILE A 147 -16.95 23.40 -20.87
N ASP A 148 -16.87 23.59 -19.56
CA ASP A 148 -17.37 24.80 -18.89
C ASP A 148 -16.55 26.05 -19.25
N ASP A 149 -15.28 25.89 -19.60
CA ASP A 149 -14.41 26.98 -20.07
C ASP A 149 -14.61 27.34 -21.56
N LEU A 150 -15.36 26.54 -22.34
CA LEU A 150 -15.56 26.78 -23.77
C LEU A 150 -16.59 27.88 -24.08
N PRO A 151 -16.44 28.58 -25.22
CA PRO A 151 -17.51 29.41 -25.77
C PRO A 151 -18.78 28.60 -26.03
N TYR A 152 -19.95 29.22 -25.86
CA TYR A 152 -21.25 28.57 -25.98
C TYR A 152 -21.43 27.72 -27.26
N THR A 153 -20.93 28.21 -28.40
CA THR A 153 -21.02 27.50 -29.68
C THR A 153 -20.21 26.21 -29.69
N GLU A 154 -18.99 26.24 -29.15
CA GLU A 154 -18.11 25.07 -29.08
C GLU A 154 -18.61 24.06 -28.05
N LYS A 155 -19.17 24.55 -26.93
CA LYS A 155 -19.84 23.71 -25.93
C LYS A 155 -20.99 22.90 -26.56
N GLN A 156 -21.85 23.53 -27.36
CA GLN A 156 -22.93 22.82 -28.04
C GLN A 156 -22.44 21.75 -29.03
N GLU A 157 -21.38 22.05 -29.78
CA GLU A 157 -20.79 21.08 -30.72
C GLU A 157 -20.21 19.88 -29.98
N ALA A 158 -19.50 20.12 -28.86
CA ALA A 158 -18.96 19.08 -28.03
C ALA A 158 -20.06 18.22 -27.39
N GLU A 159 -21.08 18.85 -26.79
CA GLU A 159 -22.23 18.17 -26.17
C GLU A 159 -22.97 17.27 -27.18
N GLN A 160 -23.13 17.69 -28.44
CA GLN A 160 -23.75 16.84 -29.47
C GLN A 160 -23.00 15.53 -29.71
N VAL A 161 -21.67 15.55 -29.56
CA VAL A 161 -20.81 14.37 -29.75
C VAL A 161 -20.75 13.52 -28.49
N THR A 162 -20.66 14.13 -27.32
CA THR A 162 -20.36 13.44 -26.06
C THR A 162 -21.59 12.99 -25.29
N GLN A 163 -22.74 13.66 -25.42
CA GLN A 163 -23.96 13.34 -24.66
C GLN A 163 -24.38 11.87 -24.78
N PRO A 164 -24.37 11.23 -25.98
CA PRO A 164 -24.74 9.81 -26.08
C PRO A 164 -23.81 8.88 -25.27
N PHE A 165 -22.54 9.24 -25.12
CA PHE A 165 -21.59 8.47 -24.30
C PHE A 165 -21.83 8.71 -22.81
N LEU A 166 -22.09 9.95 -22.40
CA LEU A 166 -22.43 10.29 -21.02
C LEU A 166 -23.75 9.62 -20.59
N ASP A 167 -24.76 9.64 -21.45
CA ASP A 167 -26.04 8.95 -21.22
C ASP A 167 -25.85 7.44 -21.09
N ALA A 168 -24.95 6.85 -21.88
CA ALA A 168 -24.63 5.43 -21.81
C ALA A 168 -23.85 5.05 -20.53
N LEU A 169 -23.04 5.96 -20.00
CA LEU A 169 -22.31 5.80 -18.75
C LEU A 169 -23.20 5.99 -17.51
N GLY A 170 -24.33 6.68 -17.64
CA GLY A 170 -25.19 6.99 -16.48
C GLY A 170 -24.45 7.83 -15.45
N ASP A 171 -24.64 7.56 -14.16
CA ASP A 171 -23.94 8.31 -13.10
C ASP A 171 -22.51 7.80 -12.82
N ASP A 172 -22.10 6.69 -13.46
CA ASP A 172 -20.82 6.02 -13.18
C ASP A 172 -19.61 6.88 -13.55
N TYR A 173 -19.75 7.82 -14.50
CA TYR A 173 -18.66 8.71 -14.88
C TYR A 173 -18.26 9.68 -13.77
N SER A 174 -19.14 9.91 -12.78
CA SER A 174 -18.89 10.80 -11.64
C SER A 174 -18.16 10.10 -10.50
N VAL A 175 -18.00 8.78 -10.57
CA VAL A 175 -17.35 7.98 -9.53
C VAL A 175 -15.85 8.23 -9.55
N CYS A 176 -15.32 8.71 -8.42
CA CYS A 176 -13.90 8.89 -8.21
C CYS A 176 -13.12 7.56 -8.35
N CYS A 177 -11.89 7.63 -8.83
CA CYS A 177 -11.00 6.47 -8.83
C CYS A 177 -10.50 6.22 -7.41
N GLN A 178 -11.01 5.16 -6.78
CA GLN A 178 -10.60 4.72 -5.46
C GLN A 178 -9.55 3.61 -5.56
N GLY A 179 -8.61 3.59 -4.62
CA GLY A 179 -7.62 2.53 -4.53
C GLY A 179 -6.72 2.71 -3.32
N THR A 180 -5.66 1.91 -3.27
CA THR A 180 -4.72 1.91 -2.16
C THR A 180 -3.30 2.13 -2.66
N GLY A 181 -2.56 3.00 -1.98
CA GLY A 181 -1.15 3.28 -2.24
C GLY A 181 -0.24 2.77 -1.13
N PHE A 182 0.99 2.41 -1.50
CA PHE A 182 2.09 2.21 -0.55
C PHE A 182 3.17 3.24 -0.83
N PHE A 183 3.44 4.10 0.16
CA PHE A 183 4.38 5.21 0.05
C PHE A 183 5.53 5.02 1.04
N PRO A 184 6.64 4.39 0.63
CA PRO A 184 7.70 3.94 1.56
C PRO A 184 8.19 4.97 2.58
N LEU A 185 8.27 6.25 2.18
CA LEU A 185 8.70 7.33 3.06
C LEU A 185 7.61 7.75 4.06
N GLN A 186 6.36 7.84 3.62
CA GLN A 186 5.24 8.15 4.50
C GLN A 186 5.00 7.01 5.48
N SER A 187 5.12 5.76 5.04
CA SER A 187 5.01 4.56 5.88
C SER A 187 6.07 4.46 6.99
N CYS A 188 7.09 5.33 7.00
CA CYS A 188 8.08 5.42 8.07
C CYS A 188 7.70 6.43 9.17
N MET A 189 6.63 7.22 8.99
CA MET A 189 6.23 8.26 9.94
C MET A 189 5.26 7.69 10.96
N ASN A 190 5.64 7.73 12.24
CA ASN A 190 4.79 7.20 13.29
C ASN A 190 3.57 8.10 13.57
N HIS A 191 2.61 7.51 14.28
CA HIS A 191 1.41 8.18 14.72
C HIS A 191 1.64 9.14 15.90
N SER A 192 0.93 10.27 15.88
CA SER A 192 0.64 11.08 17.07
C SER A 192 -0.77 11.67 16.95
N CYS A 193 -1.54 11.70 18.05
CA CYS A 193 -2.83 12.42 18.09
C CYS A 193 -2.64 13.95 18.22
N CYS A 194 -1.39 14.41 18.23
CA CYS A 194 -0.98 15.80 18.06
C CYS A 194 0.24 15.82 17.13
N PRO A 195 0.04 15.56 15.83
CA PRO A 195 1.12 15.40 14.87
C PRO A 195 1.77 16.74 14.53
N ASN A 196 3.00 16.69 14.03
CA ASN A 196 3.71 17.88 13.53
C ASN A 196 3.74 17.95 11.99
N ALA A 197 3.18 16.95 11.30
CA ALA A 197 2.94 16.95 9.87
C ALA A 197 1.59 16.30 9.53
N LYS A 198 1.06 16.56 8.33
CA LYS A 198 -0.13 15.89 7.81
C LYS A 198 0.02 15.47 6.36
N ALA A 199 -0.70 14.42 5.99
CA ALA A 199 -0.99 14.11 4.59
C ALA A 199 -1.85 15.25 4.02
N PHE A 200 -1.35 15.88 2.96
CA PHE A 200 -2.04 16.89 2.21
C PHE A 200 -2.57 16.27 0.93
N LYS A 201 -3.88 16.26 0.81
CA LYS A 201 -4.55 15.94 -0.45
C LYS A 201 -4.83 17.26 -1.18
N ARG A 202 -4.31 17.39 -2.40
CA ARG A 202 -4.64 18.51 -3.27
C ARG A 202 -6.09 18.37 -3.71
N GLU A 203 -6.82 19.49 -3.81
CA GLU A 203 -8.17 19.48 -4.42
C GLU A 203 -8.11 18.94 -5.86
N GLU A 204 -7.01 19.22 -6.57
CA GLU A 204 -6.73 18.77 -7.92
C GLU A 204 -5.82 17.53 -7.97
N ASP A 205 -5.90 16.63 -6.99
CA ASP A 205 -5.08 15.41 -7.03
C ASP A 205 -5.54 14.50 -8.19
N ARG A 206 -4.70 14.42 -9.24
CA ARG A 206 -4.93 13.65 -10.48
C ARG A 206 -4.02 12.43 -10.61
N ASP A 207 -3.00 12.32 -9.76
CA ASP A 207 -1.96 11.30 -9.88
C ASP A 207 -1.75 10.46 -8.61
N GLY A 208 -2.50 10.77 -7.54
CA GLY A 208 -2.45 10.03 -6.28
C GLY A 208 -1.12 10.23 -5.55
N GLN A 209 -0.43 11.35 -5.77
CA GLN A 209 0.81 11.65 -5.05
C GLN A 209 0.53 11.99 -3.58
N ALA A 210 1.17 11.24 -2.68
CA ALA A 210 1.19 11.59 -1.26
C ALA A 210 2.12 12.79 -1.00
N THR A 211 1.53 13.93 -0.63
CA THR A 211 2.27 15.12 -0.17
C THR A 211 2.18 15.23 1.35
N LEU A 212 3.29 15.53 2.01
CA LEU A 212 3.32 15.78 3.46
C LEU A 212 3.72 17.22 3.75
N ILE A 213 2.91 17.87 4.58
CA ILE A 213 3.11 19.27 4.95
C ILE A 213 3.31 19.37 6.46
N ALA A 214 4.36 20.09 6.88
CA ALA A 214 4.59 20.40 8.29
C ALA A 214 3.49 21.34 8.80
N LEU A 215 2.93 21.03 9.97
CA LEU A 215 1.92 21.87 10.64
C LEU A 215 2.54 23.03 11.43
N GLY A 216 3.86 23.00 11.60
CA GLY A 216 4.66 24.03 12.23
C GLY A 216 6.15 23.81 12.01
N PRO A 217 7.02 24.59 12.67
CA PRO A 217 8.46 24.37 12.65
C PRO A 217 8.81 23.01 13.26
N ILE A 218 9.64 22.22 12.58
CA ILE A 218 10.15 20.92 13.05
C ILE A 218 11.66 21.06 13.27
N SER A 219 12.13 20.74 14.48
CA SER A 219 13.54 20.89 14.85
C SER A 219 14.40 19.73 14.33
N LYS A 220 15.70 19.96 14.16
CA LYS A 220 16.63 18.87 13.80
C LYS A 220 16.64 17.80 14.91
N GLY A 221 16.35 16.56 14.53
CA GLY A 221 16.29 15.42 15.46
C GLY A 221 14.92 15.20 16.10
N GLU A 222 13.97 16.09 15.83
CA GLU A 222 12.55 15.86 16.15
C GLU A 222 11.96 14.83 15.18
N GLU A 223 11.18 13.90 15.72
CA GLU A 223 10.48 12.90 14.92
C GLU A 223 9.35 13.56 14.13
N VAL A 224 9.23 13.24 12.84
CA VAL A 224 8.07 13.63 12.04
C VAL A 224 6.95 12.63 12.30
N THR A 225 5.82 13.12 12.79
CA THR A 225 4.63 12.31 13.09
C THR A 225 3.44 12.80 12.30
N ILE A 226 2.57 11.88 11.93
CA ILE A 226 1.28 12.13 11.26
C ILE A 226 0.15 11.53 12.10
N SER A 227 -1.11 11.91 11.85
CA SER A 227 -2.23 11.16 12.42
C SER A 227 -2.65 10.03 11.48
N TYR A 228 -3.04 8.90 12.05
CA TYR A 228 -3.58 7.73 11.33
C TYR A 228 -5.11 7.66 11.46
N VAL A 229 -5.66 8.44 12.38
CA VAL A 229 -7.08 8.47 12.74
C VAL A 229 -7.52 9.92 12.84
N ASP A 230 -8.82 10.17 12.93
CA ASP A 230 -9.31 11.51 13.26
C ASP A 230 -8.88 11.89 14.68
N GLU A 231 -8.13 13.00 14.77
CA GLU A 231 -7.56 13.51 16.01
C GLU A 231 -8.63 14.05 16.96
N ASP A 232 -9.78 14.48 16.43
CA ASP A 232 -10.86 15.11 17.19
C ASP A 232 -11.78 14.10 17.88
N LEU A 233 -11.64 12.80 17.55
CA LEU A 233 -12.35 11.72 18.23
C LEU A 233 -11.98 11.63 19.72
N PRO A 234 -12.88 11.12 20.59
CA PRO A 234 -12.57 10.86 21.99
C PRO A 234 -11.39 9.89 22.19
N PHE A 235 -10.72 9.99 23.35
CA PHE A 235 -9.55 9.17 23.69
C PHE A 235 -9.76 7.67 23.43
N GLU A 236 -10.84 7.10 23.96
CA GLU A 236 -11.13 5.67 23.84
C GLU A 236 -11.35 5.24 22.38
N GLU A 237 -12.02 6.05 21.58
CA GLU A 237 -12.25 5.78 20.16
C GLU A 237 -10.95 5.83 19.36
N ARG A 238 -10.07 6.82 19.64
CA ARG A 238 -8.75 6.88 19.02
C ARG A 238 -7.90 5.66 19.40
N GLN A 239 -7.91 5.23 20.66
CA GLN A 239 -7.15 4.04 21.08
C GLN A 239 -7.69 2.76 20.46
N ALA A 240 -9.00 2.63 20.32
CA ALA A 240 -9.64 1.49 19.67
C ALA A 240 -9.23 1.40 18.20
N LEU A 241 -9.34 2.49 17.43
CA LEU A 241 -8.92 2.54 16.02
C LEU A 241 -7.42 2.29 15.84
N LEU A 242 -6.58 2.76 16.77
CA LEU A 242 -5.13 2.54 16.71
C LEU A 242 -4.73 1.11 17.12
N ALA A 243 -5.61 0.36 17.79
CA ALA A 243 -5.37 -1.03 18.12
C ALA A 243 -5.24 -1.92 16.86
N ASP A 244 -5.92 -1.55 15.76
CA ASP A 244 -5.80 -2.22 14.46
C ASP A 244 -4.39 -2.11 13.85
N TYR A 245 -3.66 -1.05 14.22
CA TYR A 245 -2.25 -0.88 13.87
C TYR A 245 -1.31 -1.61 14.84
N GLY A 246 -1.85 -2.27 15.87
CA GLY A 246 -1.11 -3.12 16.80
C GLY A 246 -0.31 -2.37 17.87
N PHE A 247 -0.69 -1.13 18.21
CA PHE A 247 -0.04 -0.35 19.28
C PHE A 247 -1.02 0.49 20.09
N LYS A 248 -0.61 0.91 21.29
CA LYS A 248 -1.33 1.87 22.14
C LYS A 248 -0.63 3.23 22.06
N CYS A 249 -1.36 4.28 21.70
CA CYS A 249 -0.77 5.61 21.56
C CYS A 249 -0.45 6.24 22.93
N LYS A 250 0.76 6.76 23.06
CA LYS A 250 1.27 7.44 24.26
C LYS A 250 1.76 8.86 23.96
N CYS A 251 1.19 9.50 22.93
CA CYS A 251 1.50 10.89 22.63
C CYS A 251 1.05 11.82 23.78
N PRO A 252 1.56 13.07 23.84
CA PRO A 252 1.19 14.02 24.91
C PRO A 252 -0.33 14.18 25.11
N LYS A 253 -1.10 14.25 24.02
CA LYS A 253 -2.58 14.34 24.08
C LYS A 253 -3.19 13.13 24.78
N CYS A 254 -2.79 11.92 24.39
CA CYS A 254 -3.28 10.68 25.00
C CYS A 254 -2.88 10.55 26.47
N LEU A 255 -1.65 10.91 26.85
CA LEU A 255 -1.21 10.86 28.25
C LEU A 255 -1.98 11.85 29.15
N GLN A 256 -2.43 12.96 28.59
CA GLN A 256 -3.25 13.94 29.32
C GLN A 256 -4.70 13.47 29.49
N GLU A 257 -5.24 12.74 28.51
CA GLU A 257 -6.63 12.29 28.50
C GLU A 257 -6.84 10.93 29.20
N GLU A 258 -5.77 10.16 29.49
CA GLU A 258 -5.80 8.84 30.16
C GLU A 258 -6.14 8.92 31.67
N THR A 259 -7.12 9.74 32.06
CA THR A 259 -7.44 10.02 33.48
C THR A 259 -8.70 9.33 33.96
#